data_AF-J2ZN70-F1
#
_entry.id   AF-J2ZN70-F1
#
_cell.length_a   1.000
_cell.length_b   1.000
_cell.length_c   1.000
_cell.angle_alpha   90.00
_cell.angle_beta   90.00
_cell.angle_gamma   90.00
#
_symmetry.space_group_name_H-M   'P 1'
#
loop_
_entity.id
_entity.type
_entity.pdbx_description
1 polymer ?
#
loop_
_entity_poly.entity_id
_entity_poly.type
_entity_poly.pdbx_seq_one_letter_code
_entity_poly.pdbx_strand_id
1 'polypeptide(L)'
;MKTMMRTLGKFPSLDHLQHVGILVCAGFLALEAGIEFEVFERAFGHGLESWRIDAAASFLAAVALAAFAILKALELRAESDRRLEAERRLAQLETQDPLTGLANRNRMLDVLGQALQARKTGDEVTGLVLIDLKRFKPINDAHGRPVGDRLLRMVADRL
;
A
#
# COMPACT_ATOMS: atom_id res chain seq x y z
N MET A 1 15.42 -2.63 30.74
CA MET A 1 15.65 -2.74 29.28
C MET A 1 14.38 -2.55 28.41
N LYS A 2 13.32 -1.90 28.93
CA LYS A 2 12.06 -1.62 28.20
C LYS A 2 11.78 -0.12 27.97
N THR A 3 12.72 0.74 28.37
CA THR A 3 12.58 2.21 28.30
C THR A 3 13.30 2.82 27.09
N MET A 4 14.01 2.00 26.30
CA MET A 4 14.93 2.49 25.25
C MET A 4 14.45 2.19 23.80
N MET A 5 13.18 1.82 23.63
CA MET A 5 12.58 1.51 22.31
C MET A 5 11.42 2.43 21.92
N ARG A 6 11.28 3.61 22.55
CA ARG A 6 10.22 4.59 22.24
C ARG A 6 10.65 5.73 21.30
N THR A 7 11.86 5.66 20.75
CA THR A 7 12.48 6.73 19.93
C THR A 7 12.96 6.25 18.56
N LEU A 8 12.38 5.18 18.01
CA LEU A 8 12.48 4.93 16.57
C LEU A 8 11.29 5.62 15.90
N GLY A 9 11.62 6.74 15.27
CA GLY A 9 10.71 7.76 14.80
C GLY A 9 9.65 7.22 13.84
N LYS A 10 8.50 7.87 13.95
CA LYS A 10 7.40 7.86 12.99
C LYS A 10 7.97 7.83 11.57
N PHE A 11 7.87 6.68 10.90
CA PHE A 11 8.06 6.65 9.46
C PHE A 11 7.01 7.60 8.85
N PRO A 12 7.40 8.51 7.95
CA PRO A 12 6.46 9.39 7.29
C PRO A 12 5.39 8.54 6.59
N SER A 13 4.11 8.90 6.76
CA SER A 13 3.01 8.29 6.01
C SER A 13 3.28 8.44 4.51
N LEU A 14 2.73 7.53 3.69
CA LEU A 14 2.91 7.53 2.23
C LEU A 14 2.64 8.92 1.59
N ASP A 15 1.73 9.71 2.19
CA ASP A 15 1.42 11.09 1.80
C ASP A 15 2.62 12.05 1.91
N HIS A 16 3.45 11.91 2.95
CA HIS A 16 4.65 12.74 3.11
C HIS A 16 5.68 12.47 2.01
N LEU A 17 5.82 11.23 1.54
CA LEU A 17 6.70 10.91 0.43
C LEU A 17 6.19 11.50 -0.90
N GLN A 18 4.87 11.56 -1.10
CA GLN A 18 4.28 12.25 -2.26
C GLN A 18 4.53 13.76 -2.21
N HIS A 19 4.36 14.40 -1.04
CA HIS A 19 4.63 15.84 -0.88
C HIS A 19 6.11 16.18 -1.05
N VAL A 20 7.02 15.33 -0.55
CA VAL A 20 8.46 15.48 -0.76
C VAL A 20 8.82 15.35 -2.25
N GLY A 21 8.21 14.39 -2.96
CA GLY A 21 8.40 14.25 -4.41
C GLY A 21 7.95 15.49 -5.20
N ILE A 22 6.81 16.07 -4.86
CA ILE A 22 6.30 17.30 -5.49
C ILE A 22 7.24 18.48 -5.22
N LEU A 23 7.73 18.63 -3.98
CA LEU A 23 8.67 19.69 -3.60
C LEU A 23 10.01 19.57 -4.31
N VAL A 24 10.54 18.35 -4.46
CA VAL A 24 11.78 18.09 -5.21
C VAL A 24 11.59 18.43 -6.70
N CYS A 25 10.49 18.01 -7.31
CA CYS A 25 10.17 18.37 -8.70
C CYS A 25 9.98 19.87 -8.90
N ALA A 26 9.27 20.55 -7.98
CA ALA A 26 9.06 21.99 -8.04
C ALA A 26 10.38 22.77 -7.86
N GLY A 27 11.25 22.33 -6.94
CA GLY A 27 12.58 22.90 -6.74
C GLY A 27 13.49 22.68 -7.95
N PHE A 28 13.43 21.51 -8.59
CA PHE A 28 14.17 21.23 -9.81
C PHE A 28 13.71 22.10 -10.99
N LEU A 29 12.39 22.26 -11.18
CA LEU A 29 11.83 23.16 -12.19
C LEU A 29 12.19 24.63 -11.94
N ALA A 30 12.19 25.06 -10.68
CA ALA A 30 12.58 26.42 -10.33
C ALA A 30 14.09 26.66 -10.52
N LEU A 31 14.93 25.65 -10.26
CA LEU A 31 16.37 25.70 -10.53
C LEU A 31 16.65 25.74 -12.03
N GLU A 32 15.99 24.90 -12.82
CA GLU A 32 16.05 24.91 -14.29
C GLU A 32 15.65 26.29 -14.84
N ALA A 33 14.52 26.85 -14.39
CA ALA A 33 14.07 28.18 -14.81
C ALA A 33 15.02 29.30 -14.36
N GLY A 34 15.63 29.18 -13.17
CA GLY A 34 16.64 30.12 -12.67
C GLY A 34 17.94 30.06 -13.45
N ILE A 35 18.37 28.86 -13.84
CA ILE A 35 19.53 28.63 -14.73
C ILE A 35 19.24 29.23 -16.11
N GLU A 36 18.04 29.02 -16.67
CA GLU A 36 17.65 29.65 -17.94
C GLU A 36 17.65 31.18 -17.86
N PHE A 37 17.21 31.77 -16.74
CA PHE A 37 17.21 33.22 -16.54
C PHE A 37 18.62 33.81 -16.39
N GLU A 38 19.52 33.13 -15.66
CA GLU A 38 20.91 33.58 -15.48
C GLU A 38 21.75 33.39 -16.76
N VAL A 39 21.48 32.32 -17.52
CA VAL A 39 22.05 32.08 -18.85
C VAL A 39 21.51 33.09 -19.87
N PHE A 40 20.22 33.46 -19.78
CA PHE A 40 19.60 34.49 -20.61
C PHE A 40 20.23 35.87 -20.42
N GLU A 41 20.49 36.29 -19.16
CA GLU A 41 21.20 37.54 -18.88
C GLU A 41 22.64 37.53 -19.40
N ARG A 42 23.38 36.42 -19.25
CA ARG A 42 24.76 36.31 -19.78
C ARG A 42 24.81 36.20 -21.31
N ALA A 43 23.81 35.58 -21.92
CA ALA A 43 23.71 35.40 -23.38
C ALA A 43 23.36 36.71 -24.11
N PHE A 44 22.75 37.69 -23.45
CA PHE A 44 22.53 39.03 -24.04
C PHE A 44 23.85 39.78 -24.39
N GLY A 45 25.01 39.28 -23.91
CA GLY A 45 26.34 39.82 -24.18
C GLY A 45 27.16 39.14 -25.29
N HIS A 46 26.80 37.94 -25.76
CA HIS A 46 27.53 37.20 -26.80
C HIS A 46 26.57 36.65 -27.88
N GLY A 47 26.94 36.78 -29.16
CA GLY A 47 26.04 36.61 -30.32
C GLY A 47 25.15 35.36 -30.37
N LEU A 48 24.03 35.49 -31.08
CA LEU A 48 22.85 34.62 -31.16
C LEU A 48 23.08 33.12 -31.48
N GLU A 49 24.27 32.69 -31.92
CA GLU A 49 24.52 31.32 -32.38
C GLU A 49 24.81 30.30 -31.26
N SER A 50 25.37 30.72 -30.12
CA SER A 50 25.69 29.82 -29.00
C SER A 50 24.48 29.47 -28.12
N TRP A 51 23.53 30.39 -27.97
CA TRP A 51 22.34 30.21 -27.12
C TRP A 51 21.43 29.06 -27.56
N ARG A 52 21.41 28.75 -28.86
CA ARG A 52 20.51 27.74 -29.43
C ARG A 52 20.92 26.30 -29.10
N ILE A 53 22.19 26.05 -28.84
CA ILE A 53 22.72 24.71 -28.51
C ILE A 53 22.45 24.39 -27.04
N ASP A 54 22.64 25.38 -26.15
CA ASP A 54 22.46 25.21 -24.70
C ASP A 54 20.99 24.98 -24.33
N ALA A 55 20.05 25.72 -24.93
CA ALA A 55 18.62 25.53 -24.69
C ALA A 55 18.12 24.15 -25.15
N ALA A 56 18.63 23.64 -26.29
CA ALA A 56 18.28 22.31 -26.77
C ALA A 56 18.84 21.20 -25.86
N ALA A 57 20.05 21.39 -25.32
CA ALA A 57 20.66 20.45 -24.39
C ALA A 57 19.89 20.38 -23.06
N SER A 58 19.51 21.53 -22.49
CA SER A 58 18.69 21.59 -21.26
C SER A 58 17.33 20.93 -21.45
N PHE A 59 16.65 21.22 -22.57
CA PHE A 59 15.36 20.58 -22.87
C PHE A 59 15.48 19.06 -22.98
N LEU A 60 16.50 18.55 -23.67
CA LEU A 60 16.75 17.11 -23.78
C LEU A 60 17.04 16.47 -22.42
N ALA A 61 17.82 17.14 -21.57
CA ALA A 61 18.11 16.66 -20.22
C ALA A 61 16.83 16.59 -19.35
N ALA A 62 15.99 17.63 -19.40
CA ALA A 62 14.72 17.66 -18.69
C ALA A 62 13.77 16.55 -19.16
N VAL A 63 13.66 16.32 -20.48
CA VAL A 63 12.86 15.23 -21.05
C VAL A 63 13.41 13.87 -20.63
N ALA A 64 14.73 13.67 -20.67
CA ALA A 64 15.35 12.41 -20.24
C ALA A 64 15.11 12.13 -18.75
N LEU A 65 15.21 13.14 -17.89
CA LEU A 65 14.94 13.01 -16.47
C LEU A 65 13.46 12.69 -16.19
N ALA A 66 12.55 13.39 -16.86
CA ALA A 66 11.11 13.12 -16.75
C ALA A 66 10.77 11.70 -17.22
N ALA A 67 11.32 11.27 -18.36
CA ALA A 67 11.14 9.92 -18.87
C ALA A 67 11.68 8.87 -17.89
N PHE A 68 12.88 9.08 -17.34
CA PHE A 68 13.46 8.20 -16.32
C PHE A 68 12.58 8.10 -15.07
N ALA A 69 12.10 9.24 -14.55
CA ALA A 69 11.22 9.29 -13.39
C ALA A 69 9.89 8.55 -13.65
N ILE A 70 9.29 8.72 -14.83
CA ILE A 70 8.05 8.03 -15.22
C ILE A 70 8.28 6.51 -15.30
N LEU A 71 9.34 6.07 -16.00
CA LEU A 71 9.66 4.64 -16.13
C LEU A 71 9.88 4.00 -14.76
N LYS A 72 10.61 4.68 -13.87
CA LYS A 72 10.83 4.21 -12.49
C LYS A 72 9.54 4.17 -11.68
N ALA A 73 8.67 5.16 -11.81
CA ALA A 73 7.38 5.18 -11.13
C ALA A 73 6.47 4.02 -11.59
N LEU A 74 6.49 3.68 -12.89
CA LEU A 74 5.73 2.54 -13.42
C LEU A 74 6.29 1.20 -12.93
N GLU A 75 7.61 1.05 -12.91
CA GLU A 75 8.28 -0.15 -12.38
C GLU A 75 7.93 -0.39 -10.91
N LEU A 76 8.03 0.65 -10.07
CA LEU A 76 7.70 0.58 -8.65
C LEU A 76 6.23 0.23 -8.41
N ARG A 77 5.31 0.80 -9.20
CA ARG A 77 3.88 0.46 -9.14
C ARG A 77 3.65 -1.02 -9.45
N ALA A 78 4.21 -1.50 -10.56
CA ALA A 78 4.08 -2.90 -10.94
C ALA A 78 4.66 -3.86 -9.90
N GLU A 79 5.78 -3.50 -9.26
CA GLU A 79 6.33 -4.29 -8.15
C GLU A 79 5.40 -4.30 -6.93
N SER A 80 4.86 -3.15 -6.54
CA SER A 80 3.90 -3.04 -5.44
C SER A 80 2.66 -3.90 -5.69
N ASP A 81 2.11 -3.85 -6.90
CA ASP A 81 0.93 -4.63 -7.26
C ASP A 81 1.23 -6.13 -7.21
N ARG A 82 2.39 -6.56 -7.74
CA ARG A 82 2.83 -7.97 -7.64
C ARG A 82 3.00 -8.43 -6.21
N ARG A 83 3.56 -7.60 -5.33
CA ARG A 83 3.69 -7.90 -3.90
C ARG A 83 2.33 -8.07 -3.24
N LEU A 84 1.40 -7.15 -3.50
CA LEU A 84 0.03 -7.23 -2.97
C LEU A 84 -0.71 -8.47 -3.45
N GLU A 85 -0.56 -8.86 -4.72
CA GLU A 85 -1.13 -10.10 -5.24
C GLU A 85 -0.52 -11.34 -4.57
N ALA A 86 0.80 -11.36 -4.37
CA ALA A 86 1.47 -12.45 -3.67
C ALA A 86 1.00 -12.57 -2.22
N GLU A 87 0.89 -11.45 -1.49
CA GLU A 87 0.34 -11.40 -0.13
C GLU A 87 -1.10 -11.92 -0.08
N ARG A 88 -1.94 -11.52 -1.04
CA ARG A 88 -3.32 -12.04 -1.13
C ARG A 88 -3.36 -13.55 -1.37
N ARG A 89 -2.49 -14.07 -2.22
CA ARG A 89 -2.38 -15.53 -2.45
C ARG A 89 -1.91 -16.26 -1.19
N LEU A 90 -0.94 -15.71 -0.48
CA LEU A 90 -0.48 -16.27 0.79
C LEU A 90 -1.61 -16.26 1.83
N ALA A 91 -2.33 -15.15 1.97
CA ALA A 91 -3.49 -15.04 2.86
C ALA A 91 -4.64 -16.01 2.48
N GLN A 92 -4.78 -16.35 1.20
CA GLN A 92 -5.73 -17.37 0.76
C GLN A 92 -5.31 -18.79 1.14
N LEU A 93 -4.00 -19.05 1.24
CA LEU A 93 -3.41 -20.33 1.67
C LEU A 93 -3.39 -20.48 3.19
N GLU A 94 -3.42 -19.36 3.92
CA GLU A 94 -3.68 -19.41 5.36
C GLU A 94 -5.02 -20.11 5.59
N THR A 95 -5.08 -20.99 6.57
CA THR A 95 -6.30 -21.76 6.88
C THR A 95 -7.01 -21.20 8.11
N GLN A 96 -6.44 -20.18 8.74
CA GLN A 96 -6.94 -19.53 9.93
C GLN A 96 -7.09 -18.03 9.71
N ASP A 97 -8.02 -17.41 10.42
CA ASP A 97 -8.17 -15.97 10.48
C ASP A 97 -7.12 -15.39 11.47
N PRO A 98 -6.26 -14.44 11.05
CA PRO A 98 -5.15 -13.96 11.88
C PRO A 98 -5.59 -13.14 13.09
N LEU A 99 -6.83 -12.63 13.10
CA LEU A 99 -7.36 -11.87 14.23
C LEU A 99 -7.87 -12.79 15.34
N THR A 100 -8.62 -13.83 14.97
CA THR A 100 -9.37 -14.70 15.89
C THR A 100 -8.75 -16.09 16.08
N GLY A 101 -7.88 -16.54 15.19
CA GLY A 101 -7.31 -17.89 15.17
C GLY A 101 -8.28 -18.98 14.71
N LEU A 102 -9.56 -18.64 14.45
CA LEU A 102 -10.55 -19.58 13.95
C LEU A 102 -10.25 -20.00 12.51
N ALA A 103 -10.83 -21.12 12.08
CA ALA A 103 -10.81 -21.51 10.67
C ALA A 103 -11.33 -20.36 9.82
N ASN A 104 -10.55 -19.95 8.82
CA ASN A 104 -11.03 -18.95 7.87
C ASN A 104 -12.10 -19.55 6.96
N ARG A 105 -12.70 -18.69 6.12
CA ARG A 105 -13.76 -19.11 5.21
C ARG A 105 -13.36 -20.27 4.29
N ASN A 106 -12.13 -20.28 3.77
CA ASN A 106 -11.65 -21.34 2.89
C ASN A 106 -11.60 -22.68 3.63
N ARG A 107 -10.94 -22.72 4.80
CA ARG A 107 -10.86 -23.92 5.63
C ARG A 107 -12.24 -24.41 6.07
N MET A 108 -13.15 -23.51 6.46
CA MET A 108 -14.53 -23.86 6.82
C MET A 108 -15.26 -24.54 5.66
N LEU A 109 -15.14 -24.00 4.44
CA LEU A 109 -15.77 -24.59 3.25
C LEU A 109 -15.16 -25.95 2.89
N ASP A 110 -13.83 -26.09 3.02
CA ASP A 110 -13.16 -27.37 2.79
C ASP A 110 -13.63 -28.44 3.78
N VAL A 111 -13.69 -28.11 5.08
CA VAL A 111 -14.18 -29.02 6.13
C VAL A 111 -15.66 -29.36 5.92
N LEU A 112 -16.49 -28.39 5.54
CA LEU A 112 -17.89 -28.63 5.21
C LEU A 112 -18.04 -29.57 4.01
N GLY A 113 -17.25 -29.36 2.95
CA GLY A 113 -17.23 -30.23 1.77
C GLY A 113 -16.86 -31.67 2.12
N GLN A 114 -15.82 -31.85 2.93
CA GLN A 114 -15.42 -33.17 3.44
C GLN A 114 -16.53 -33.81 4.29
N ALA A 115 -17.18 -33.06 5.18
CA ALA A 115 -18.27 -33.57 6.00
C ALA A 115 -19.49 -34.00 5.17
N LEU A 116 -19.79 -33.30 4.08
CA LEU A 116 -20.87 -33.67 3.16
C LEU A 116 -20.52 -34.93 2.34
N GLN A 117 -19.27 -35.09 1.93
CA GLN A 117 -18.80 -36.27 1.18
C GLN A 117 -18.61 -37.51 2.06
N ALA A 118 -18.29 -37.33 3.33
CA ALA A 118 -18.03 -38.43 4.26
C ALA A 118 -19.29 -39.24 4.63
N ARG A 119 -20.49 -38.78 4.24
CA ARG A 119 -21.74 -39.50 4.49
C ARG A 119 -21.74 -40.86 3.78
N LYS A 120 -21.57 -41.93 4.55
CA LYS A 120 -21.53 -43.32 4.03
C LYS A 120 -22.91 -43.96 3.95
N THR A 121 -23.86 -43.51 4.76
CA THR A 121 -25.22 -44.03 4.87
C THR A 121 -26.22 -42.90 4.87
N GLY A 122 -27.42 -43.12 4.33
CA GLY A 122 -28.46 -42.10 4.16
C GLY A 122 -28.94 -41.42 5.45
N ASP A 123 -28.59 -41.95 6.62
CA ASP A 123 -29.07 -41.51 7.93
C ASP A 123 -28.15 -40.50 8.64
N GLU A 124 -26.96 -40.20 8.12
CA GLU A 124 -26.08 -39.19 8.74
C GLU A 124 -26.54 -37.77 8.39
N VAL A 125 -26.60 -36.87 9.37
CA VAL A 125 -27.03 -35.47 9.20
C VAL A 125 -25.90 -34.50 9.59
N THR A 126 -25.70 -33.49 8.75
CA THR A 126 -24.69 -32.42 8.91
C THR A 126 -25.43 -31.13 9.17
N GLY A 127 -25.17 -30.50 10.32
CA GLY A 127 -25.72 -29.20 10.67
C GLY A 127 -24.71 -28.07 10.42
N LEU A 128 -25.20 -26.91 9.98
CA LEU A 128 -24.42 -25.68 9.89
C LEU A 128 -25.12 -24.59 10.71
N VAL A 129 -24.38 -23.95 11.61
CA VAL A 129 -24.86 -22.82 12.41
C VAL A 129 -24.09 -21.58 11.99
N LEU A 130 -24.81 -20.53 11.60
CA LEU A 130 -24.25 -19.23 11.29
C LEU A 130 -24.61 -18.26 12.41
N ILE A 131 -23.58 -17.68 13.05
CA ILE A 131 -23.71 -16.75 14.16
C ILE A 131 -23.20 -15.38 13.69
N ASP A 132 -23.99 -14.33 13.94
CA ASP A 132 -23.61 -12.94 13.66
C ASP A 132 -23.68 -12.08 14.92
N LEU A 133 -22.75 -11.14 15.06
CA LEU A 133 -22.67 -10.23 16.19
C LEU A 133 -23.53 -8.98 15.93
N LYS A 134 -24.74 -8.98 16.50
CA LYS A 134 -25.63 -7.83 16.42
C LYS A 134 -24.99 -6.57 17.01
N ARG A 135 -25.16 -5.44 16.32
CA ARG A 135 -24.68 -4.11 16.74
C ARG A 135 -23.15 -4.00 16.91
N PHE A 136 -22.37 -4.80 16.20
CA PHE A 136 -20.90 -4.70 16.23
C PHE A 136 -20.36 -3.36 15.70
N LYS A 137 -20.93 -2.82 14.62
CA LYS A 137 -20.51 -1.55 14.01
C LYS A 137 -20.57 -0.36 14.99
N PRO A 138 -21.67 -0.10 15.71
CA PRO A 138 -21.71 0.91 16.77
C PRO A 138 -20.60 0.81 17.82
N ILE A 139 -20.14 -0.39 18.17
CA ILE A 139 -19.03 -0.58 19.12
C ILE A 139 -17.72 -0.05 18.50
N ASN A 140 -17.46 -0.37 17.23
CA ASN A 140 -16.31 0.15 16.50
C ASN A 140 -16.37 1.67 16.37
N ASP A 141 -17.56 2.23 16.11
CA ASP A 141 -17.75 3.66 15.93
C ASP A 141 -17.56 4.43 17.25
N ALA A 142 -18.04 3.88 18.38
CA ALA A 142 -17.95 4.52 19.70
C ALA A 142 -16.60 4.33 20.40
N HIS A 143 -15.93 3.20 20.19
CA HIS A 143 -14.73 2.81 20.96
C HIS A 143 -13.49 2.56 20.09
N GLY A 144 -13.62 2.63 18.77
CA GLY A 144 -12.56 2.39 17.82
C GLY A 144 -12.35 0.91 17.48
N ARG A 145 -11.80 0.67 16.28
CA ARG A 145 -11.51 -0.68 15.76
C ARG A 145 -10.75 -1.60 16.72
N PRO A 146 -9.70 -1.15 17.44
CA PRO A 146 -8.96 -2.05 18.35
C PRO A 146 -9.81 -2.65 19.46
N VAL A 147 -10.92 -2.00 19.85
CA VAL A 147 -11.86 -2.53 20.85
C VAL A 147 -12.74 -3.61 20.23
N GLY A 148 -13.25 -3.38 19.01
CA GLY A 148 -13.95 -4.41 18.25
C GLY A 148 -13.10 -5.64 17.99
N ASP A 149 -11.83 -5.46 17.65
CA ASP A 149 -10.88 -6.57 17.46
C ASP A 149 -10.71 -7.41 18.72
N ARG A 150 -10.68 -6.79 19.90
CA ARG A 150 -10.66 -7.52 21.18
C ARG A 150 -11.97 -8.25 21.44
N LEU A 151 -13.10 -7.63 21.11
CA LEU A 151 -14.40 -8.28 21.21
C LEU A 151 -14.48 -9.52 20.32
N LEU A 152 -13.99 -9.44 19.07
CA LEU A 152 -13.96 -10.58 18.15
C LEU A 152 -13.09 -11.71 18.68
N ARG A 153 -11.89 -11.43 19.21
CA ARG A 153 -11.05 -12.44 19.88
C ARG A 153 -11.78 -13.11 21.04
N MET A 154 -12.40 -12.32 21.91
CA MET A 154 -13.17 -12.83 23.04
C MET A 154 -14.38 -13.70 22.65
N VAL A 155 -15.00 -13.42 21.50
CA VAL A 155 -16.09 -14.26 20.98
C VAL A 155 -15.52 -15.56 20.44
N ALA A 156 -14.42 -15.48 19.67
CA ALA A 156 -13.74 -16.64 19.14
C ALA A 156 -13.26 -17.60 20.22
N ASP A 157 -12.69 -17.10 21.31
CA ASP A 157 -12.24 -17.92 22.45
C ASP A 157 -13.37 -18.67 23.16
N ARG A 158 -14.64 -18.28 22.95
CA ARG A 158 -15.82 -18.88 23.58
C ARG A 158 -16.55 -19.89 22.68
N LEU A 159 -16.18 -19.98 21.41
CA LEU A 159 -16.75 -20.91 20.44
C LEU A 159 -15.91 -22.20 20.38
#